data_AF-A0A8T1WSP4-F1
#
_entry.id   AF-A0A8T1WSP4-F1
#
_cell.length_a   1.000
_cell.length_b   1.000
_cell.length_c   1.000
_cell.angle_alpha   90.00
_cell.angle_beta   90.00
_cell.angle_gamma   90.00
#
_symmetry.space_group_name_H-M   'P 1'
#
loop_
_entity.id
_entity.type
_entity.pdbx_description
1 polymer ?
#
loop_
_entity_poly.entity_id
_entity_poly.type
_entity_poly.pdbx_seq_one_letter_code
_entity_poly.pdbx_strand_id
1 'polypeptide(L)'
;MQHAFDNEGDPVVALVKTAAGRAIKSPKVQMGLLFWAVGLFFMLLAPGLRTVTPDMRATYEGMVIEAANMPEYHEAYARYREAQSYADEAKVWFWRFREPYKTWVNERQPVADKWAAEVARTEQEREDKMKKARSYVGLWSDFGLADLRARFWGAFEKGKIFAQQQTFYHMIMRVVSARDEDVLSMVLNWVFVAVMNFTTGLLGALFYFFFSLVNMVFSYQPDPLSATAFVVLGFIGAASVVASYLFAIYGMVASGVYVVGKMVVRDALEQERRQQQLRNERQQW
;
A
#
# COMPACT_ATOMS: atom_id res chain seq x y z
N MET A 1 -54.03 2.97 -16.48
CA MET A 1 -53.54 3.42 -15.16
C MET A 1 -52.19 2.78 -14.88
N GLN A 2 -51.13 3.28 -15.53
CA GLN A 2 -49.84 2.58 -15.58
C GLN A 2 -48.65 3.53 -15.34
N HIS A 3 -48.88 4.58 -14.53
CA HIS A 3 -47.91 5.63 -14.24
C HIS A 3 -47.79 6.00 -12.75
N ALA A 4 -48.20 5.12 -11.83
CA ALA A 4 -48.27 5.46 -10.40
C ALA A 4 -47.28 4.68 -9.49
N PHE A 5 -46.26 4.00 -10.03
CA PHE A 5 -45.29 3.24 -9.22
C PHE A 5 -43.82 3.67 -9.35
N ASP A 6 -43.51 4.73 -10.11
CA ASP A 6 -42.11 5.14 -10.35
C ASP A 6 -41.56 6.20 -9.38
N ASN A 7 -42.28 6.59 -8.32
CA ASN A 7 -41.87 7.71 -7.46
C ASN A 7 -41.56 7.35 -5.99
N GLU A 8 -41.64 6.08 -5.59
CA GLU A 8 -41.06 5.63 -4.32
C GLU A 8 -39.62 5.22 -4.58
N GLY A 9 -38.70 6.18 -4.40
CA GLY A 9 -37.27 5.92 -4.46
C GLY A 9 -36.91 4.78 -3.51
N ASP A 10 -36.11 3.83 -4.00
CA ASP A 10 -35.70 2.62 -3.29
C ASP A 10 -35.44 2.90 -1.79
N PRO A 11 -36.13 2.18 -0.87
CA PRO A 11 -36.06 2.46 0.56
C PRO A 11 -34.63 2.33 1.12
N VAL A 12 -33.79 1.46 0.55
CA VAL A 12 -32.37 1.33 0.91
C VAL A 12 -31.62 2.59 0.46
N VAL A 13 -31.88 3.08 -0.75
CA VAL A 13 -31.25 4.31 -1.26
C VAL A 13 -31.71 5.53 -0.45
N ALA A 14 -32.98 5.61 -0.07
CA ALA A 14 -33.52 6.68 0.78
C ALA A 14 -32.89 6.66 2.18
N LEU A 15 -32.73 5.48 2.77
CA LEU A 15 -32.04 5.30 4.05
C LEU A 15 -30.57 5.71 3.97
N VAL A 16 -29.85 5.30 2.91
CA VAL A 16 -28.45 5.70 2.69
C VAL A 16 -28.33 7.21 2.50
N LYS A 17 -29.21 7.83 1.71
CA LYS A 17 -29.22 9.29 1.49
C LYS A 17 -29.48 10.06 2.78
N THR A 18 -30.43 9.61 3.60
CA THR A 18 -30.75 10.27 4.88
C THR A 18 -29.62 10.10 5.91
N ALA A 19 -29.03 8.91 5.99
CA ALA A 19 -27.87 8.65 6.84
C ALA A 19 -26.64 9.48 6.41
N ALA A 20 -26.33 9.51 5.10
CA ALA A 20 -25.24 10.31 4.55
C ALA A 20 -25.48 11.82 4.77
N GLY A 21 -26.70 12.30 4.53
CA GLY A 21 -27.08 13.70 4.76
C GLY A 21 -26.96 14.12 6.22
N ARG A 22 -27.26 13.21 7.16
CA ARG A 22 -27.03 13.44 8.61
C ARG A 22 -25.54 13.41 8.96
N ALA A 23 -24.78 12.48 8.38
CA ALA A 23 -23.35 12.35 8.63
C ALA A 23 -22.57 13.60 8.17
N ILE A 24 -22.85 14.12 6.98
CA ILE A 24 -22.17 15.30 6.41
C ILE A 24 -22.42 16.58 7.22
N LYS A 25 -23.54 16.67 7.95
CA LYS A 25 -23.83 17.79 8.85
C LYS A 25 -23.04 17.73 10.16
N SER A 26 -22.36 16.62 10.46
CA SER A 26 -21.53 16.50 11.65
C SER A 26 -20.21 17.26 11.48
N PRO A 27 -19.84 18.14 12.43
CA PRO A 27 -18.54 18.85 12.39
C PRO A 27 -17.34 17.90 12.32
N LYS A 28 -17.44 16.71 12.94
CA LYS A 28 -16.37 15.70 12.91
C LYS A 28 -16.15 15.14 11.50
N VAL A 29 -17.24 14.89 10.77
CA VAL A 29 -17.17 14.38 9.39
C VAL A 29 -16.67 15.47 8.45
N GLN A 30 -17.11 16.70 8.63
CA GLN A 30 -16.61 17.84 7.84
C GLN A 30 -15.11 18.05 8.05
N MET A 31 -14.63 17.98 9.30
CA MET A 31 -13.22 18.04 9.61
C MET A 31 -12.44 16.87 9.00
N GLY A 32 -13.01 15.65 9.04
CA GLY A 32 -12.44 14.48 8.38
C GLY A 32 -12.33 14.65 6.85
N LEU A 33 -13.38 15.18 6.21
CA LEU A 33 -13.38 15.48 4.78
C LEU A 33 -12.38 16.58 4.41
N LEU A 34 -12.22 17.59 5.26
CA LEU A 34 -11.20 18.62 5.10
C LEU A 34 -9.80 18.02 5.14
N PHE A 35 -9.47 17.24 6.18
CA PHE A 35 -8.18 16.56 6.28
C PHE A 35 -7.94 15.60 5.13
N TRP A 36 -8.97 14.89 4.70
CA TRP A 36 -8.91 14.01 3.54
C TRP A 36 -8.58 14.79 2.26
N ALA A 37 -9.27 15.90 1.99
CA ALA A 37 -9.02 16.73 0.81
C ALA A 37 -7.63 17.38 0.85
N VAL A 38 -7.21 17.92 2.01
CA VAL A 38 -5.87 18.48 2.23
C VAL A 38 -4.80 17.40 2.02
N GLY A 39 -5.01 16.20 2.54
CA GLY A 39 -4.12 15.07 2.36
C GLY A 39 -3.97 14.67 0.90
N LEU A 40 -5.08 14.53 0.17
CA LEU A 40 -5.04 14.24 -1.26
C LEU A 40 -4.32 15.32 -2.05
N PHE A 41 -4.60 16.60 -1.76
CA PHE A 41 -3.91 17.71 -2.39
C PHE A 41 -2.40 17.65 -2.13
N PHE A 42 -1.98 17.48 -0.87
CA PHE A 42 -0.57 17.37 -0.50
C PHE A 42 0.11 16.21 -1.22
N MET A 43 -0.54 15.04 -1.23
CA MET A 43 0.06 13.83 -1.74
C MET A 43 0.13 13.76 -3.26
N LEU A 44 -0.85 14.34 -3.97
CA LEU A 44 -0.98 14.18 -5.41
C LEU A 44 -0.62 15.43 -6.21
N LEU A 45 -0.87 16.63 -5.66
CA LEU A 45 -0.89 17.86 -6.44
C LEU A 45 0.03 18.96 -5.91
N ALA A 46 0.40 18.94 -4.62
CA ALA A 46 1.15 20.03 -4.01
C ALA A 46 2.53 20.20 -4.67
N PRO A 47 2.88 21.39 -5.16
CA PRO A 47 4.25 21.71 -5.57
C PRO A 47 5.14 21.91 -4.33
N GLY A 48 6.46 21.87 -4.52
CA GLY A 48 7.40 22.26 -3.49
C GLY A 48 7.18 23.72 -3.10
N LEU A 49 7.19 24.01 -1.79
CA LEU A 49 7.12 25.39 -1.30
C LEU A 49 8.40 26.17 -1.64
N ARG A 50 9.52 25.46 -1.80
CA ARG A 50 10.79 26.03 -2.24
C ARG A 50 11.03 25.71 -3.71
N THR A 51 10.91 26.72 -4.55
CA THR A 51 11.25 26.61 -5.98
C THR A 51 12.74 26.38 -6.14
N VAL A 52 13.11 25.27 -6.77
CA VAL A 52 14.52 24.95 -7.04
C VAL A 52 14.91 25.53 -8.40
N THR A 53 15.95 26.37 -8.44
CA THR A 53 16.46 26.91 -9.70
C THR A 53 17.14 25.81 -10.53
N PRO A 54 17.25 25.97 -11.87
CA PRO A 54 17.96 25.01 -12.70
C PRO A 54 19.41 24.73 -12.24
N ASP A 55 20.12 25.76 -11.78
CA ASP A 55 21.49 25.63 -11.28
C ASP A 55 21.56 24.82 -9.97
N MET A 56 20.60 25.03 -9.07
CA MET A 56 20.49 24.24 -7.84
C MET A 56 20.19 22.77 -8.15
N ARG A 57 19.35 22.50 -9.16
CA ARG A 57 19.07 21.15 -9.64
C ARG A 57 20.34 20.48 -10.17
N ALA A 58 21.09 21.14 -11.05
CA ALA A 58 22.33 20.59 -11.60
C ALA A 58 23.35 20.28 -10.49
N THR A 59 23.47 21.18 -9.51
CA THR A 59 24.35 20.99 -8.34
C THR A 59 23.90 19.79 -7.50
N TYR A 60 22.60 19.68 -7.23
CA TYR A 60 22.02 18.55 -6.50
C TYR A 60 22.27 17.22 -7.21
N GLU A 61 22.00 17.16 -8.52
CA GLU A 61 22.24 15.97 -9.34
C GLU A 61 23.72 15.58 -9.33
N GLY A 62 24.64 16.55 -9.40
CA GLY A 62 26.08 16.33 -9.25
C GLY A 62 26.45 15.70 -7.90
N MET A 63 25.91 16.24 -6.80
CA MET A 63 26.14 15.69 -5.45
C MET A 63 25.56 14.28 -5.28
N VAL A 64 24.40 14.01 -5.88
CA VAL A 64 23.77 12.68 -5.87
C VAL A 64 24.61 11.68 -6.67
N ILE A 65 25.11 12.08 -7.83
CA ILE A 65 26.00 11.25 -8.67
C ILE A 65 27.31 10.96 -7.93
N GLU A 66 27.90 11.95 -7.26
CA GLU A 66 29.11 11.76 -6.44
C GLU A 66 28.87 10.80 -5.27
N ALA A 67 27.71 10.91 -4.60
CA ALA A 67 27.33 9.98 -3.55
C ALA A 67 27.05 8.56 -4.08
N ALA A 68 26.53 8.43 -5.31
CA ALA A 68 26.28 7.15 -5.94
C ALA A 68 27.57 6.47 -6.44
N ASN A 69 28.51 7.26 -6.98
CA ASN A 69 29.78 6.81 -7.52
C ASN A 69 30.85 6.71 -6.42
N MET A 70 30.65 5.80 -5.47
CA MET A 70 31.67 5.44 -4.47
C MET A 70 32.29 4.07 -4.81
N PRO A 71 33.39 4.01 -5.58
CA PRO A 71 34.03 2.75 -5.95
C PRO A 71 34.47 1.94 -4.73
N GLU A 72 34.86 2.61 -3.64
CA GLU A 72 35.27 1.97 -2.38
C GLU A 72 34.12 1.17 -1.76
N TYR A 73 32.90 1.71 -1.80
CA TYR A 73 31.71 0.98 -1.35
C TYR A 73 31.46 -0.26 -2.21
N HIS A 74 31.55 -0.12 -3.54
CA HIS A 74 31.30 -1.22 -4.46
C HIS A 74 32.34 -2.34 -4.29
N GLU A 75 33.61 -1.98 -4.09
CA GLU A 75 34.68 -2.92 -3.81
C GLU A 75 34.46 -3.61 -2.46
N ALA A 76 34.22 -2.86 -1.38
CA ALA A 76 33.94 -3.42 -0.06
C ALA A 76 32.73 -4.37 -0.07
N TYR A 77 31.66 -3.99 -0.78
CA TYR A 77 30.46 -4.81 -0.92
C TYR A 77 30.72 -6.10 -1.70
N ALA A 78 31.48 -6.04 -2.78
CA ALA A 78 31.88 -7.22 -3.54
C ALA A 78 32.71 -8.18 -2.69
N ARG A 79 33.70 -7.65 -1.95
CA ARG A 79 34.54 -8.42 -1.01
C ARG A 79 33.75 -9.03 0.13
N TYR A 80 32.82 -8.27 0.70
CA TYR A 80 31.90 -8.77 1.72
C TYR A 80 31.05 -9.92 1.18
N ARG A 81 30.45 -9.77 0.00
CA ARG A 81 29.60 -10.80 -0.61
C ARG A 81 30.38 -12.09 -0.88
N GLU A 82 31.59 -11.96 -1.41
CA GLU A 82 32.52 -13.08 -1.63
C GLU A 82 32.86 -13.79 -0.30
N ALA A 83 33.36 -13.03 0.70
CA ALA A 83 33.74 -13.58 1.99
C ALA A 83 32.56 -14.21 2.75
N GLN A 84 31.38 -13.59 2.68
CA GLN A 84 30.15 -14.09 3.29
C GLN A 84 29.69 -15.39 2.62
N SER A 85 29.71 -15.46 1.29
CA SER A 85 29.37 -16.69 0.57
C SER A 85 30.30 -17.85 0.95
N TYR A 86 31.61 -17.59 1.05
CA TYR A 86 32.60 -18.59 1.46
C TYR A 86 32.43 -19.05 2.92
N ALA A 87 32.00 -18.16 3.81
CA ALA A 87 31.65 -18.52 5.19
C ALA A 87 30.34 -19.32 5.24
N ASP A 88 29.35 -18.96 4.43
CA ASP A 88 28.04 -19.61 4.39
C ASP A 88 28.10 -21.02 3.79
N GLU A 89 29.02 -21.29 2.86
CA GLU A 89 29.32 -22.65 2.38
C GLU A 89 29.68 -23.63 3.52
N ALA A 90 30.33 -23.15 4.57
CA ALA A 90 30.68 -23.97 5.74
C ALA A 90 29.52 -24.10 6.75
N LYS A 91 28.46 -23.29 6.65
CA LYS A 91 27.31 -23.27 7.57
C LYS A 91 26.25 -24.31 7.20
N VAL A 92 26.63 -25.58 7.20
CA VAL A 92 25.71 -26.70 6.99
C VAL A 92 24.83 -26.99 8.22
N TRP A 93 23.83 -27.86 8.08
CA TRP A 93 22.98 -28.25 9.20
C TRP A 93 23.80 -28.77 10.40
N PHE A 94 23.54 -28.22 11.59
CA PHE A 94 24.28 -28.45 12.82
C PHE A 94 25.81 -28.19 12.75
N TRP A 95 26.28 -27.30 11.86
CA TRP A 95 27.71 -26.97 11.72
C TRP A 95 28.39 -26.61 13.06
N ARG A 96 27.65 -25.99 13.99
CA ARG A 96 28.15 -25.59 15.32
C ARG A 96 28.63 -26.76 16.19
N PHE A 97 28.21 -27.99 15.88
CA PHE A 97 28.52 -29.21 16.64
C PHE A 97 29.33 -30.23 15.83
N ARG A 98 29.72 -29.90 14.60
CA ARG A 98 30.36 -30.84 13.68
C ARG A 98 31.72 -30.30 13.23
N GLU A 99 32.78 -31.05 13.53
CA GLU A 99 34.07 -30.83 12.88
C GLU A 99 34.05 -31.43 11.45
N PRO A 100 34.76 -30.84 10.48
CA PRO A 100 35.60 -29.63 10.59
C PRO A 100 34.82 -28.30 10.41
N TYR A 101 33.51 -28.35 10.18
CA TYR A 101 32.69 -27.19 9.82
C TYR A 101 32.69 -26.07 10.88
N LYS A 102 32.66 -26.43 12.16
CA LYS A 102 32.78 -25.46 13.27
C LYS A 102 34.07 -24.66 13.15
N THR A 103 35.20 -25.35 12.96
CA THR A 103 36.52 -24.72 12.79
C THR A 103 36.56 -23.84 11.55
N TRP A 104 36.07 -24.34 10.41
CA TRP A 104 36.01 -23.58 9.17
C TRP A 104 35.18 -22.30 9.28
N VAL A 105 34.00 -22.34 9.92
CA VAL A 105 33.21 -21.12 10.11
C VAL A 105 33.92 -20.14 11.04
N ASN A 106 34.56 -20.61 12.12
CA ASN A 106 35.31 -19.74 13.04
C ASN A 106 36.52 -19.06 12.37
N GLU A 107 37.14 -19.71 11.38
CA GLU A 107 38.24 -19.15 10.60
C GLU A 107 37.75 -18.18 9.51
N ARG A 108 36.62 -18.48 8.86
CA ARG A 108 36.12 -17.72 7.71
C ARG A 108 35.27 -16.51 8.10
N GLN A 109 34.47 -16.63 9.16
CA GLN A 109 33.54 -15.58 9.60
C GLN A 109 34.24 -14.24 9.94
N PRO A 110 35.41 -14.21 10.61
CA PRO A 110 36.11 -12.95 10.90
C PRO A 110 36.48 -12.14 9.65
N VAL A 111 36.74 -12.80 8.52
CA VAL A 111 37.01 -12.13 7.24
C VAL A 111 35.74 -11.47 6.71
N ALA A 112 34.60 -12.17 6.76
CA ALA A 112 33.31 -11.60 6.40
C ALA A 112 32.91 -10.44 7.32
N ASP A 113 33.14 -10.57 8.63
CA ASP A 113 32.83 -9.53 9.62
C ASP A 113 33.68 -8.27 9.41
N LYS A 114 34.96 -8.43 9.06
CA LYS A 114 35.84 -7.30 8.69
C LYS A 114 35.28 -6.54 7.49
N TRP A 115 34.90 -7.23 6.43
CA TRP A 115 34.33 -6.59 5.24
C TRP A 115 32.93 -6.03 5.49
N ALA A 116 32.13 -6.65 6.37
CA ALA A 116 30.85 -6.11 6.80
C ALA A 116 31.02 -4.76 7.51
N ALA A 117 32.02 -4.64 8.39
CA ALA A 117 32.36 -3.38 9.04
C ALA A 117 32.81 -2.31 8.04
N GLU A 118 33.56 -2.69 7.01
CA GLU A 118 34.00 -1.80 5.95
C GLU A 118 32.86 -1.32 5.05
N VAL A 119 31.91 -2.21 4.72
CA VAL A 119 30.66 -1.85 4.04
C VAL A 119 29.84 -0.88 4.90
N ALA A 120 29.73 -1.12 6.21
CA ALA A 120 29.02 -0.21 7.10
C ALA A 120 29.67 1.18 7.17
N ARG A 121 31.00 1.25 7.22
CA ARG A 121 31.77 2.51 7.19
C ARG A 121 31.54 3.28 5.88
N THR A 122 31.71 2.63 4.75
CA THR A 122 31.55 3.26 3.42
C THR A 122 30.09 3.62 3.12
N GLU A 123 29.12 2.84 3.60
CA GLU A 123 27.70 3.21 3.51
C GLU A 123 27.39 4.45 4.35
N GLN A 124 27.97 4.61 5.55
CA GLN A 124 27.81 5.83 6.34
C GLN A 124 28.37 7.06 5.59
N GLU A 125 29.55 6.95 5.00
CA GLU A 125 30.14 8.04 4.19
C GLU A 125 29.25 8.42 3.00
N ARG A 126 28.70 7.41 2.32
CA ARG A 126 27.73 7.57 1.23
C ARG A 126 26.44 8.24 1.71
N GLU A 127 25.90 7.79 2.83
CA GLU A 127 24.72 8.39 3.45
C GLU A 127 24.97 9.85 3.83
N ASP A 128 26.15 10.19 4.34
CA ASP A 128 26.48 11.56 4.74
C ASP A 128 26.63 12.49 3.52
N LYS A 129 27.20 12.00 2.41
CA LYS A 129 27.17 12.72 1.12
C LYS A 129 25.73 12.93 0.64
N MET A 130 24.88 11.92 0.74
CA MET A 130 23.47 12.01 0.36
C MET A 130 22.69 12.98 1.27
N LYS A 131 22.94 12.98 2.59
CA LYS A 131 22.33 13.93 3.53
C LYS A 131 22.71 15.37 3.21
N LYS A 132 23.98 15.63 2.85
CA LYS A 132 24.43 16.94 2.37
C LYS A 132 23.71 17.37 1.09
N ALA A 133 23.55 16.46 0.13
CA ALA A 133 22.78 16.74 -1.08
C ALA A 133 21.31 17.08 -0.77
N ARG A 134 20.66 16.30 0.11
CA ARG A 134 19.27 16.50 0.52
C ARG A 134 19.07 17.79 1.30
N SER A 135 19.95 18.13 2.24
CA SER A 135 19.86 19.36 3.02
C SER A 135 20.01 20.61 2.15
N TYR A 136 20.81 20.55 1.08
CA TYR A 136 20.97 21.65 0.13
C TYR A 136 19.65 22.05 -0.55
N VAL A 137 18.88 21.07 -1.07
CA VAL A 137 17.57 21.34 -1.70
C VAL A 137 16.49 21.61 -0.65
N GLY A 138 16.57 20.93 0.50
CA GLY A 138 15.63 21.05 1.61
C GLY A 138 14.37 20.22 1.43
N LEU A 139 13.69 19.94 2.56
CA LEU A 139 12.58 19.00 2.64
C LEU A 139 11.32 19.45 1.87
N TRP A 140 11.04 20.75 1.85
CA TRP A 140 9.87 21.33 1.17
C TRP A 140 10.12 21.66 -0.32
N SER A 141 11.24 21.20 -0.87
CA SER A 141 11.50 21.32 -2.30
C SER A 141 10.71 20.30 -3.12
N ASP A 142 10.69 20.48 -4.45
CA ASP A 142 10.11 19.50 -5.36
C ASP A 142 10.77 18.11 -5.22
N PHE A 143 12.07 18.06 -4.91
CA PHE A 143 12.80 16.81 -4.66
C PHE A 143 12.31 16.12 -3.39
N GLY A 144 12.11 16.87 -2.30
CA GLY A 144 11.59 16.32 -1.05
C GLY A 144 10.17 15.75 -1.23
N LEU A 145 9.28 16.47 -1.91
CA LEU A 145 7.95 15.94 -2.21
C LEU A 145 7.97 14.77 -3.20
N ALA A 146 8.89 14.74 -4.16
CA ALA A 146 9.07 13.61 -5.06
C ALA A 146 9.55 12.36 -4.30
N ASP A 147 10.54 12.49 -3.41
CA ASP A 147 11.02 11.40 -2.55
C ASP A 147 9.92 10.86 -1.63
N LEU A 148 9.12 11.75 -1.04
CA LEU A 148 7.94 11.40 -0.24
C LEU A 148 6.98 10.52 -1.04
N ARG A 149 6.60 10.98 -2.24
CA ARG A 149 5.66 10.29 -3.13
C ARG A 149 6.22 8.96 -3.61
N ALA A 150 7.48 8.92 -4.03
CA ALA A 150 8.13 7.70 -4.48
C ALA A 150 8.13 6.62 -3.38
N ARG A 151 8.43 7.01 -2.14
CA ARG A 151 8.39 6.09 -0.99
C ARG A 151 6.99 5.59 -0.70
N PHE A 152 6.00 6.47 -0.73
CA PHE A 152 4.60 6.06 -0.56
C PHE A 152 4.15 5.10 -1.65
N TRP A 153 4.35 5.44 -2.93
CA TRP A 153 3.92 4.57 -4.03
C TRP A 153 4.65 3.23 -4.01
N GLY A 154 5.93 3.21 -3.64
CA GLY A 154 6.68 1.98 -3.40
C GLY A 154 6.09 1.13 -2.26
N ALA A 155 5.69 1.74 -1.15
CA ALA A 155 5.03 1.05 -0.04
C ALA A 155 3.63 0.55 -0.42
N PHE A 156 2.85 1.41 -1.07
CA PHE A 156 1.49 1.14 -1.53
C PHE A 156 1.45 -0.02 -2.53
N GLU A 157 2.38 -0.05 -3.50
CA GLU A 157 2.51 -1.14 -4.46
C GLU A 157 2.86 -2.46 -3.77
N LYS A 158 3.83 -2.44 -2.83
CA LYS A 158 4.15 -3.63 -2.03
C LYS A 158 2.94 -4.14 -1.24
N GLY A 159 2.14 -3.25 -0.67
CA GLY A 159 0.89 -3.60 0.02
C GLY A 159 -0.13 -4.27 -0.88
N LYS A 160 -0.31 -3.74 -2.11
CA LYS A 160 -1.18 -4.36 -3.12
C LYS A 160 -0.66 -5.73 -3.56
N ILE A 161 0.64 -5.86 -3.84
CA ILE A 161 1.26 -7.13 -4.25
C ILE A 161 1.07 -8.17 -3.14
N PHE A 162 1.30 -7.80 -1.88
CA PHE A 162 1.04 -8.67 -0.74
C PHE A 162 -0.42 -9.16 -0.73
N ALA A 163 -1.39 -8.24 -0.86
CA ALA A 163 -2.80 -8.59 -0.89
C ALA A 163 -3.16 -9.52 -2.06
N GLN A 164 -2.60 -9.26 -3.24
CA GLN A 164 -2.78 -10.10 -4.43
C GLN A 164 -2.23 -11.51 -4.21
N GLN A 165 -1.02 -11.63 -3.66
CA GLN A 165 -0.40 -12.93 -3.35
C GLN A 165 -1.23 -13.71 -2.33
N GLN A 166 -1.64 -13.08 -1.23
CA GLN A 166 -2.50 -13.73 -0.23
C GLN A 166 -3.81 -14.22 -0.85
N THR A 167 -4.47 -13.36 -1.64
CA THR A 167 -5.73 -13.73 -2.30
C THR A 167 -5.51 -14.88 -3.28
N PHE A 168 -4.43 -14.87 -4.05
CA PHE A 168 -4.08 -15.94 -4.98
C PHE A 168 -3.88 -17.29 -4.28
N TYR A 169 -3.12 -17.32 -3.19
CA TYR A 169 -2.94 -18.55 -2.40
C TYR A 169 -4.27 -19.06 -1.82
N HIS A 170 -5.10 -18.16 -1.29
CA HIS A 170 -6.44 -18.54 -0.81
C HIS A 170 -7.32 -19.11 -1.92
N MET A 171 -7.29 -18.52 -3.12
CA MET A 171 -8.03 -19.03 -4.28
C MET A 171 -7.56 -20.44 -4.66
N ILE A 172 -6.25 -20.68 -4.75
CA ILE A 172 -5.70 -22.01 -5.07
C ILE A 172 -6.15 -23.04 -4.04
N MET A 173 -5.95 -22.77 -2.76
CA MET A 173 -6.30 -23.72 -1.69
C MET A 173 -7.79 -24.03 -1.68
N ARG A 174 -8.63 -23.04 -2.00
CA ARG A 174 -10.08 -23.21 -2.08
C ARG A 174 -10.48 -24.06 -3.30
N VAL A 175 -9.91 -23.82 -4.48
CA VAL A 175 -10.19 -24.65 -5.68
C VAL A 175 -9.78 -26.10 -5.45
N VAL A 176 -8.62 -26.33 -4.82
CA VAL A 176 -8.15 -27.69 -4.48
C VAL A 176 -9.07 -28.39 -3.46
N SER A 177 -9.73 -27.62 -2.59
CA SER A 177 -10.61 -28.15 -1.54
C SER A 177 -12.09 -28.19 -1.93
N ALA A 178 -12.47 -27.62 -3.08
CA ALA A 178 -13.87 -27.45 -3.45
C ALA A 178 -14.49 -28.75 -3.98
N ARG A 179 -15.54 -29.24 -3.31
CA ARG A 179 -16.54 -30.17 -3.85
C ARG A 179 -17.92 -29.56 -3.60
N ASP A 180 -18.70 -29.43 -4.67
CA ASP A 180 -20.14 -29.07 -4.68
C ASP A 180 -20.55 -27.70 -4.09
N GLU A 181 -19.74 -26.64 -4.26
CA GLU A 181 -20.18 -25.27 -3.93
C GLU A 181 -20.89 -24.56 -5.11
N ASP A 182 -21.95 -23.82 -4.81
CA ASP A 182 -22.59 -22.88 -5.74
C ASP A 182 -21.58 -21.81 -6.20
N VAL A 183 -21.47 -21.64 -7.52
CA VAL A 183 -20.50 -20.74 -8.18
C VAL A 183 -20.65 -19.30 -7.69
N LEU A 184 -21.89 -18.85 -7.42
CA LEU A 184 -22.13 -17.50 -6.92
C LEU A 184 -21.57 -17.31 -5.50
N SER A 185 -21.79 -18.28 -4.61
CA SER A 185 -21.25 -18.27 -3.24
C SER A 185 -19.72 -18.27 -3.23
N MET A 186 -19.12 -19.08 -4.13
CA MET A 186 -17.68 -19.14 -4.31
C MET A 186 -17.08 -17.79 -4.74
N VAL A 187 -17.68 -17.13 -5.75
CA VAL A 187 -17.22 -15.82 -6.23
C VAL A 187 -17.39 -14.73 -5.17
N LEU A 188 -18.53 -14.69 -4.47
CA LEU A 188 -18.75 -13.71 -3.40
C LEU A 188 -17.75 -13.87 -2.26
N ASN A 189 -17.41 -15.10 -1.90
CA ASN A 189 -16.38 -15.36 -0.90
C ASN A 189 -15.00 -14.87 -1.37
N TRP A 190 -14.63 -15.14 -2.63
CA TRP A 190 -13.38 -14.65 -3.20
C TRP A 190 -13.27 -13.13 -3.15
N VAL A 191 -14.35 -12.44 -3.51
CA VAL A 191 -14.41 -10.98 -3.43
C VAL A 191 -14.24 -10.51 -1.99
N PHE A 192 -14.92 -11.12 -1.02
CA PHE A 192 -14.80 -10.74 0.39
C PHE A 192 -13.37 -10.95 0.93
N VAL A 193 -12.77 -12.11 0.65
CA VAL A 193 -11.38 -12.41 1.03
C VAL A 193 -10.41 -11.44 0.37
N ALA A 194 -10.60 -11.13 -0.92
CA ALA A 194 -9.78 -10.15 -1.62
C ALA A 194 -9.87 -8.78 -0.94
N VAL A 195 -11.08 -8.28 -0.65
CA VAL A 195 -11.28 -6.99 0.02
C VAL A 195 -10.56 -6.96 1.37
N MET A 196 -10.71 -8.01 2.19
CA MET A 196 -10.03 -8.10 3.49
C MET A 196 -8.51 -8.09 3.34
N ASN A 197 -7.96 -8.87 2.39
CA ASN A 197 -6.52 -8.91 2.13
C ASN A 197 -5.98 -7.57 1.63
N PHE A 198 -6.71 -6.88 0.74
CA PHE A 198 -6.35 -5.53 0.30
C PHE A 198 -6.39 -4.53 1.45
N THR A 199 -7.38 -4.60 2.34
CA THR A 199 -7.43 -3.78 3.56
C THR A 199 -6.20 -4.02 4.44
N THR A 200 -5.86 -5.27 4.73
CA THR A 200 -4.68 -5.61 5.55
C THR A 200 -3.38 -5.16 4.86
N GLY A 201 -3.23 -5.43 3.56
CA GLY A 201 -2.03 -5.07 2.80
C GLY A 201 -1.80 -3.55 2.73
N LEU A 202 -2.86 -2.77 2.55
CA LEU A 202 -2.78 -1.31 2.46
C LEU A 202 -2.59 -0.65 3.83
N LEU A 203 -3.19 -1.18 4.89
CA LEU A 203 -2.90 -0.73 6.26
C LEU A 203 -1.45 -1.04 6.63
N GLY A 204 -0.95 -2.24 6.31
CA GLY A 204 0.45 -2.60 6.50
C GLY A 204 1.40 -1.68 5.72
N ALA A 205 1.06 -1.34 4.48
CA ALA A 205 1.81 -0.36 3.69
C ALA A 205 1.84 1.02 4.34
N LEU A 206 0.72 1.47 4.92
CA LEU A 206 0.64 2.76 5.63
C LEU A 206 1.55 2.79 6.87
N PHE A 207 1.58 1.70 7.65
CA PHE A 207 2.50 1.57 8.79
C PHE A 207 3.97 1.57 8.34
N TYR A 208 4.32 0.79 7.33
CA TYR A 208 5.68 0.78 6.78
C TYR A 208 6.09 2.16 6.26
N PHE A 209 5.19 2.82 5.54
CA PHE A 209 5.40 4.16 5.02
C PHE A 209 5.67 5.18 6.13
N PHE A 210 4.96 5.12 7.26
CA PHE A 210 5.19 6.03 8.38
C PHE A 210 6.65 5.98 8.87
N PHE A 211 7.20 4.79 9.12
CA PHE A 211 8.59 4.66 9.53
C PHE A 211 9.57 5.09 8.42
N SER A 212 9.30 4.75 7.16
CA SER A 212 10.10 5.22 6.04
C SER A 212 10.07 6.74 5.89
N LEU A 213 8.93 7.38 6.18
CA LEU A 213 8.74 8.82 6.10
C LEU A 213 9.57 9.53 7.18
N VAL A 214 9.51 9.03 8.41
CA VAL A 214 10.31 9.58 9.53
C VAL A 214 11.80 9.52 9.19
N ASN A 215 12.30 8.37 8.73
CA ASN A 215 13.71 8.22 8.34
C ASN A 215 14.10 9.14 7.17
N MET A 216 13.21 9.29 6.18
CA MET A 216 13.43 10.22 5.08
C MET A 216 13.54 11.65 5.58
N VAL A 217 12.60 12.11 6.41
CA VAL A 217 12.55 13.50 6.91
C VAL A 217 13.84 13.87 7.64
N PHE A 218 14.33 13.00 8.53
CA PHE A 218 15.58 13.25 9.25
C PHE A 218 16.81 13.28 8.34
N SER A 219 16.79 12.61 7.19
CA SER A 219 17.89 12.67 6.21
C SER A 219 18.04 14.03 5.51
N TYR A 220 17.01 14.88 5.54
CA TYR A 220 17.07 16.25 5.02
C TYR A 220 17.61 17.27 6.04
N GLN A 221 17.89 16.82 7.28
CA GLN A 221 18.31 17.68 8.40
C GLN A 221 17.42 18.94 8.60
N PRO A 222 16.08 18.82 8.58
CA PRO A 222 15.19 19.96 8.80
C PRO A 222 15.23 20.44 10.26
N ASP A 223 14.73 21.65 10.50
CA ASP A 223 14.37 22.09 11.84
C ASP A 223 13.21 21.23 12.42
N PRO A 224 13.11 21.08 13.76
CA PRO A 224 12.10 20.20 14.38
C PRO A 224 10.65 20.52 14.03
N LEU A 225 10.33 21.80 13.80
CA LEU A 225 8.97 22.25 13.47
C LEU A 225 8.61 21.80 12.04
N SER A 226 9.49 22.09 11.08
CA SER A 226 9.39 21.65 9.70
C SER A 226 9.31 20.14 9.57
N ALA A 227 10.14 19.40 10.32
CA ALA A 227 10.11 17.95 10.38
C ALA A 227 8.73 17.42 10.80
N THR A 228 8.20 17.96 11.89
CA THR A 228 6.90 17.55 12.45
C THR A 228 5.76 17.86 11.48
N ALA A 229 5.74 19.08 10.92
CA ALA A 229 4.72 19.49 9.96
C ALA A 229 4.72 18.59 8.72
N PHE A 230 5.91 18.27 8.18
CA PHE A 230 6.03 17.42 7.00
C PHE A 230 5.62 15.98 7.26
N VAL A 231 6.00 15.40 8.41
CA VAL A 231 5.58 14.04 8.80
C VAL A 231 4.06 13.97 8.93
N VAL A 232 3.45 14.94 9.62
CA VAL A 232 1.99 14.97 9.81
C VAL A 232 1.26 15.12 8.48
N LEU A 233 1.66 16.06 7.63
CA LEU A 233 1.02 16.27 6.33
C LEU A 233 1.25 15.09 5.38
N GLY A 234 2.46 14.53 5.34
CA GLY A 234 2.78 13.35 4.54
C GLY A 234 1.98 12.12 4.97
N PHE A 235 1.82 11.92 6.28
CA PHE A 235 1.03 10.81 6.81
C PHE A 235 -0.48 11.00 6.56
N ILE A 236 -1.02 12.20 6.79
CA ILE A 236 -2.41 12.53 6.43
C ILE A 236 -2.64 12.32 4.93
N GLY A 237 -1.68 12.71 4.09
CA GLY A 237 -1.72 12.50 2.65
C GLY A 237 -1.79 11.02 2.25
N ALA A 238 -0.86 10.21 2.77
CA ALA A 238 -0.86 8.78 2.54
C ALA A 238 -2.13 8.09 3.06
N ALA A 239 -2.57 8.42 4.27
CA ALA A 239 -3.81 7.89 4.85
C ALA A 239 -5.03 8.26 4.01
N SER A 240 -5.06 9.47 3.43
CA SER A 240 -6.16 9.92 2.57
C SER A 240 -6.22 9.14 1.25
N VAL A 241 -5.07 8.88 0.62
CA VAL A 241 -5.01 8.05 -0.60
C VAL A 241 -5.43 6.61 -0.30
N VAL A 242 -4.93 6.02 0.79
CA VAL A 242 -5.32 4.66 1.22
C VAL A 242 -6.82 4.59 1.50
N ALA A 243 -7.35 5.56 2.26
CA ALA A 243 -8.78 5.64 2.54
C ALA A 243 -9.61 5.75 1.25
N SER A 244 -9.22 6.62 0.30
CA SER A 244 -9.89 6.74 -1.00
C SER A 244 -9.91 5.42 -1.75
N TYR A 245 -8.78 4.71 -1.79
CA TYR A 245 -8.68 3.43 -2.48
C TYR A 245 -9.56 2.36 -1.82
N LEU A 246 -9.57 2.28 -0.48
CA LEU A 246 -10.43 1.37 0.25
C LEU A 246 -11.91 1.71 0.02
N PHE A 247 -12.30 2.98 0.14
CA PHE A 247 -13.67 3.41 -0.16
C PHE A 247 -14.09 3.04 -1.58
N ALA A 248 -13.20 3.16 -2.56
CA ALA A 248 -13.48 2.75 -3.94
C ALA A 248 -13.72 1.23 -4.03
N ILE A 249 -12.87 0.40 -3.40
CA ILE A 249 -13.05 -1.05 -3.40
C ILE A 249 -14.35 -1.46 -2.69
N TYR A 250 -14.58 -0.98 -1.48
CA TYR A 250 -15.81 -1.29 -0.72
C TYR A 250 -17.05 -0.79 -1.47
N GLY A 251 -16.97 0.39 -2.11
CA GLY A 251 -18.03 0.93 -2.94
C GLY A 251 -18.34 0.05 -4.16
N MET A 252 -17.31 -0.45 -4.86
CA MET A 252 -17.48 -1.38 -5.98
C MET A 252 -18.14 -2.68 -5.53
N VAL A 253 -17.69 -3.28 -4.42
CA VAL A 253 -18.26 -4.53 -3.90
C VAL A 253 -19.70 -4.33 -3.45
N ALA A 254 -20.00 -3.29 -2.66
CA ALA A 254 -21.35 -3.01 -2.20
C ALA A 254 -22.32 -2.74 -3.36
N SER A 255 -21.87 -2.01 -4.39
CA SER A 255 -22.66 -1.76 -5.60
C SER A 255 -22.93 -3.05 -6.37
N GLY A 256 -21.92 -3.91 -6.54
CA GLY A 256 -22.07 -5.19 -7.23
C GLY A 256 -23.06 -6.13 -6.52
N VAL A 257 -22.93 -6.26 -5.20
CA VAL A 257 -23.85 -7.09 -4.39
C VAL A 257 -25.28 -6.57 -4.46
N TYR A 258 -25.47 -5.25 -4.38
CA TYR A 258 -26.80 -4.64 -4.49
C TYR A 258 -27.48 -4.89 -5.85
N VAL A 259 -26.73 -4.78 -6.96
CA VAL A 259 -27.25 -5.04 -8.31
C VAL A 259 -27.65 -6.51 -8.47
N VAL A 260 -26.78 -7.44 -8.05
CA VAL A 260 -27.06 -8.89 -8.11
C VAL A 260 -28.28 -9.23 -7.24
N GLY A 261 -28.35 -8.70 -6.02
CA GLY A 261 -29.50 -8.93 -5.13
C GLY A 261 -30.83 -8.47 -5.76
N LYS A 262 -30.85 -7.30 -6.41
CA LYS A 262 -32.04 -6.83 -7.14
C LYS A 262 -32.42 -7.73 -8.30
N MET A 263 -31.45 -8.22 -9.06
CA MET A 263 -31.70 -9.13 -10.17
C MET A 263 -32.30 -10.46 -9.69
N VAL A 264 -31.78 -11.03 -8.60
CA VAL A 264 -32.30 -12.27 -8.01
C VAL A 264 -33.72 -12.09 -7.50
N VAL A 265 -34.01 -11.01 -6.76
CA VAL A 265 -35.37 -10.72 -6.27
C VAL A 265 -36.34 -10.52 -7.45
N ARG A 266 -35.91 -9.80 -8.49
CA ARG A 266 -36.73 -9.58 -9.67
C ARG A 266 -37.04 -10.89 -10.40
N ASP A 267 -36.04 -11.75 -10.61
CA ASP A 267 -36.25 -13.04 -11.29
C ASP A 267 -37.16 -13.97 -10.47
N ALA A 268 -37.01 -13.99 -9.14
CA ALA A 268 -37.92 -14.73 -8.25
C ALA A 268 -39.38 -14.25 -8.37
N LEU A 269 -39.61 -12.93 -8.38
CA LEU A 269 -40.93 -12.34 -8.58
C LEU A 269 -41.50 -12.63 -9.98
N GLU A 270 -40.67 -12.61 -11.01
CA GLU A 270 -41.08 -12.96 -12.38
C GLU A 270 -41.40 -14.46 -12.53
N GLN A 271 -40.69 -15.33 -11.82
CA GLN A 271 -41.03 -16.76 -11.75
C GLN A 271 -42.37 -17.01 -11.03
N GLU A 272 -42.62 -16.34 -9.90
CA GLU A 272 -43.92 -16.43 -9.21
C GLU A 272 -45.08 -15.96 -10.10
N ARG A 273 -44.91 -14.85 -10.82
CA ARG A 273 -45.91 -14.36 -11.79
C ARG A 273 -46.16 -15.36 -12.91
N ARG A 274 -45.11 -15.96 -13.47
CA ARG A 274 -45.23 -17.01 -14.49
C ARG A 274 -45.98 -18.24 -13.95
N GLN A 275 -45.69 -18.66 -12.72
CA GLN A 275 -46.42 -19.76 -12.08
C GLN A 275 -47.89 -19.43 -11.82
N GLN A 276 -48.22 -18.19 -11.44
CA GLN A 276 -49.59 -17.74 -11.25
C GLN A 276 -50.37 -17.69 -12.57
N GLN A 277 -49.74 -17.21 -13.66
CA GLN A 277 -50.35 -17.23 -14.99
C GLN A 277 -50.64 -18.66 -15.47
N LEU A 278 -49.69 -19.58 -15.33
CA LEU A 278 -49.87 -20.99 -15.68
C LEU A 278 -50.92 -21.71 -14.81
N ARG A 279 -51.15 -21.24 -13.58
CA ARG A 279 -52.23 -21.75 -12.71
C ARG A 279 -53.59 -21.21 -13.13
N ASN A 280 -53.67 -19.93 -13.47
CA ASN A 280 -54.91 -19.29 -13.94
C ASN A 280 -55.35 -19.85 -15.30
N GLU A 281 -54.42 -20.09 -16.23
CA GLU A 281 -54.71 -20.73 -17.51
C GLU A 281 -55.27 -22.15 -17.30
N ARG A 282 -54.71 -22.93 -16.35
CA ARG A 282 -55.21 -24.27 -16.02
C ARG A 282 -56.59 -24.31 -15.36
N GLN A 283 -57.07 -23.20 -14.78
CA GLN A 283 -58.41 -23.12 -14.17
C GLN A 283 -59.50 -22.67 -15.16
N GLN A 284 -59.12 -22.23 -16.37
CA GLN A 284 -60.06 -21.77 -17.41
C GLN A 284 -60.39 -22.84 -18.47
N TRP A 285 -59.81 -24.04 -18.34
CA TRP A 285 -60.16 -25.25 -19.10
C TRP A 285 -60.93 -26.22 -18.21
#